data_AF-A0A094E5M7-F1
#
_entry.id   AF-A0A094E5M7-F1
#
_cell.length_a   1.000
_cell.length_b   1.000
_cell.length_c   1.000
_cell.angle_alpha   90.00
_cell.angle_beta   90.00
_cell.angle_gamma   90.00
#
_symmetry.space_group_name_H-M   'P 1'
#
loop_
_entity.id
_entity.type
_entity.pdbx_description
1 polymer ?
#
loop_
_entity_poly.entity_id
_entity_poly.type
_entity_poly.pdbx_seq_one_letter_code
_entity_poly.pdbx_strand_id
1 'polypeptide(L)'
;MADLYASDTEYDSSDADFNPPQHRFDRAGSSAVEDFKANTSEDRVLSKKFMKELPFTKGNRGTEYLAMCWLNQFQAYREMTLRVDTSSTPTGEQIRRFIVTKATRTKPKVLSTLSLHTIDSGISALLSVLEFFKEFGLTGHEKAKIDAVKHKLVEDGKLTTEPTRDTQWVGVFLLRKIVVAMMEDALKNGTLSWDATLSRITSIVLMAAMSTRCGTVGKDWLDEDEDDAYITYSDITLKLVGGDRIEDIQG
;
A
#
# COMPACT_ATOMS: atom_id res chain seq x y z
N MET A 1 -66.85 -69.09 10.49
CA MET A 1 -65.50 -68.51 10.38
C MET A 1 -65.66 -67.16 9.72
N ALA A 2 -65.86 -66.14 10.55
CA ALA A 2 -66.07 -64.76 10.13
C ALA A 2 -64.81 -63.94 10.48
N ASP A 3 -64.62 -62.89 9.69
CA ASP A 3 -63.78 -61.71 9.88
C ASP A 3 -62.27 -61.90 9.84
N LEU A 4 -61.71 -61.69 8.65
CA LEU A 4 -60.29 -61.33 8.48
C LEU A 4 -60.03 -60.62 7.14
N TYR A 5 -60.81 -59.59 6.81
CA TYR A 5 -60.39 -58.57 5.82
C TYR A 5 -61.01 -57.23 6.22
N ALA A 6 -60.35 -56.53 7.15
CA ALA A 6 -60.56 -55.10 7.32
C ALA A 6 -60.11 -54.42 6.02
N SER A 7 -60.97 -53.59 5.47
CA SER A 7 -60.74 -52.77 4.29
C SER A 7 -59.55 -51.83 4.52
N ASP A 8 -58.45 -52.05 3.80
CA ASP A 8 -57.45 -51.02 3.56
C ASP A 8 -58.13 -49.91 2.76
N THR A 9 -58.63 -48.90 3.47
CA THR A 9 -59.03 -47.63 2.89
C THR A 9 -57.79 -46.98 2.28
N GLU A 10 -57.66 -47.12 0.97
CA GLU A 10 -57.13 -46.15 0.00
C GLU A 10 -56.26 -45.03 0.61
N TYR A 11 -55.05 -45.40 1.04
CA TYR A 11 -54.00 -44.43 1.34
C TYR A 11 -53.36 -44.02 0.01
N ASP A 12 -53.73 -42.84 -0.50
CA ASP A 12 -53.12 -42.26 -1.69
C ASP A 12 -51.80 -41.55 -1.31
N SER A 13 -50.67 -42.19 -1.63
CA SER A 13 -49.35 -41.65 -1.30
C SER A 13 -49.00 -40.36 -2.05
N SER A 14 -49.79 -39.94 -3.04
CA SER A 14 -49.56 -38.69 -3.78
C SER A 14 -49.93 -37.42 -3.02
N ASP A 15 -50.67 -37.51 -1.91
CA ASP A 15 -50.97 -36.38 -1.01
C ASP A 15 -49.92 -36.19 0.12
N ALA A 16 -48.86 -36.99 0.12
CA ALA A 16 -47.75 -36.79 1.03
C ALA A 16 -46.84 -35.65 0.52
N ASP A 17 -47.11 -34.43 0.99
CA ASP A 17 -46.23 -33.26 0.79
C ASP A 17 -44.90 -33.46 1.52
N PHE A 18 -43.92 -34.04 0.83
CA PHE A 18 -42.54 -34.10 1.30
C PHE A 18 -41.90 -32.74 1.08
N ASN A 19 -41.76 -31.96 2.14
CA ASN A 19 -40.94 -30.76 2.11
C ASN A 19 -39.53 -31.13 1.60
N PRO A 20 -38.95 -30.36 0.66
CA PRO A 20 -37.61 -30.62 0.16
C PRO A 20 -36.64 -30.68 1.33
N PRO A 21 -35.62 -31.57 1.29
CA PRO A 21 -34.69 -31.76 2.38
C PRO A 21 -34.06 -30.42 2.76
N GLN A 22 -34.42 -29.92 3.94
CA GLN A 22 -33.91 -28.67 4.46
C GLN A 22 -32.41 -28.82 4.70
N HIS A 23 -31.63 -27.94 4.09
CA HIS A 23 -30.20 -27.95 4.30
C HIS A 23 -29.93 -27.46 5.72
N ARG A 24 -28.96 -28.06 6.40
CA ARG A 24 -28.64 -27.80 7.82
C ARG A 24 -28.31 -26.33 8.15
N PHE A 25 -28.10 -25.51 7.12
CA PHE A 25 -27.77 -24.09 7.22
C PHE A 25 -28.83 -23.18 6.58
N ASP A 26 -30.06 -23.65 6.35
CA ASP A 26 -31.14 -22.84 5.73
C ASP A 26 -31.50 -21.58 6.52
N ARG A 27 -31.17 -21.54 7.81
CA ARG A 27 -31.36 -20.37 8.70
C ARG A 27 -30.06 -19.60 8.96
N ALA A 28 -28.93 -20.00 8.37
CA ALA A 28 -27.68 -19.29 8.56
C ALA A 28 -27.79 -17.88 7.95
N GLY A 29 -27.53 -16.86 8.75
CA GLY A 29 -27.63 -15.46 8.32
C GLY A 29 -29.06 -14.92 8.21
N SER A 30 -30.10 -15.68 8.62
CA SER A 30 -31.49 -15.21 8.54
C SER A 30 -31.73 -13.94 9.35
N SER A 31 -31.07 -13.81 10.52
CA SER A 31 -31.11 -12.59 11.33
C SER A 31 -30.59 -11.37 10.57
N ALA A 32 -29.44 -11.49 9.90
CA ALA A 32 -28.88 -10.39 9.11
C ALA A 32 -29.79 -10.03 7.92
N VAL A 33 -30.44 -11.03 7.30
CA VAL A 33 -31.41 -10.80 6.21
C VAL A 33 -32.66 -10.08 6.71
N GLU A 34 -33.17 -10.44 7.89
CA GLU A 34 -34.28 -9.74 8.53
C GLU A 34 -33.91 -8.31 8.89
N ASP A 35 -32.69 -8.09 9.40
CA ASP A 35 -32.17 -6.75 9.70
C ASP A 35 -32.02 -5.89 8.44
N PHE A 36 -31.50 -6.43 7.33
CA PHE A 36 -31.45 -5.71 6.05
C PHE A 36 -32.82 -5.35 5.51
N LYS A 37 -33.81 -6.24 5.69
CA LYS A 37 -35.20 -5.95 5.30
C LYS A 37 -35.81 -4.85 6.17
N ALA A 38 -35.55 -4.87 7.47
CA ALA A 38 -36.04 -3.85 8.40
C ALA A 38 -35.42 -2.47 8.10
N ASN A 39 -34.14 -2.42 7.72
CA ASN A 39 -33.38 -1.17 7.55
C ASN A 39 -33.13 -0.78 6.08
N THR A 40 -33.82 -1.40 5.12
CA THR A 40 -33.54 -1.27 3.68
C THR A 40 -33.46 0.18 3.19
N SER A 41 -34.33 1.08 3.69
CA SER A 41 -34.33 2.49 3.30
C SER A 41 -33.11 3.24 3.81
N GLU A 42 -32.70 3.00 5.06
CA GLU A 42 -31.54 3.63 5.67
C GLU A 42 -30.26 3.10 5.03
N ASP A 43 -30.14 1.79 4.87
CA ASP A 43 -29.01 1.13 4.22
C ASP A 43 -28.84 1.62 2.78
N ARG A 44 -29.92 1.87 2.05
CA ARG A 44 -29.85 2.41 0.68
C ARG A 44 -29.30 3.84 0.63
N VAL A 45 -29.63 4.67 1.62
CA VAL A 45 -29.10 6.04 1.69
C VAL A 45 -27.65 6.01 2.15
N LEU A 46 -27.33 5.25 3.21
CA LEU A 46 -25.99 5.13 3.77
C LEU A 46 -25.01 4.52 2.76
N SER A 47 -25.36 3.40 2.13
CA SER A 47 -24.52 2.78 1.09
C SER A 47 -24.28 3.73 -0.09
N LYS A 48 -25.31 4.43 -0.57
CA LYS A 48 -25.18 5.38 -1.67
C LYS A 48 -24.35 6.62 -1.28
N LYS A 49 -24.48 7.11 -0.05
CA LYS A 49 -23.68 8.21 0.48
C LYS A 49 -22.21 7.78 0.58
N PHE A 50 -21.96 6.63 1.20
CA PHE A 50 -20.62 6.05 1.34
C PHE A 50 -19.94 5.86 -0.02
N MET A 51 -20.63 5.25 -0.98
CA MET A 51 -20.08 5.05 -2.34
C MET A 51 -19.80 6.35 -3.10
N LYS A 52 -20.50 7.44 -2.80
CA LYS A 52 -20.29 8.74 -3.44
C LYS A 52 -19.20 9.57 -2.77
N GLU A 53 -19.05 9.44 -1.46
CA GLU A 53 -18.09 10.19 -0.66
C GLU A 53 -16.74 9.48 -0.54
N LEU A 54 -16.63 8.24 -1.03
CA LEU A 54 -15.41 7.44 -0.93
C LEU A 54 -14.24 8.17 -1.62
N PRO A 55 -13.26 8.69 -0.86
CA PRO A 55 -12.07 9.27 -1.46
C PRO A 55 -11.22 8.16 -2.08
N PHE A 56 -10.29 8.54 -2.96
CA PHE A 56 -9.27 7.60 -3.39
C PHE A 56 -8.45 7.16 -2.18
N THR A 57 -8.58 5.88 -1.81
CA THR A 57 -7.73 5.22 -0.81
C THR A 57 -7.08 4.00 -1.44
N LYS A 58 -5.75 3.90 -1.35
CA LYS A 58 -4.98 2.81 -1.95
C LYS A 58 -3.64 2.60 -1.26
N GLY A 59 -3.51 1.42 -0.65
CA GLY A 59 -2.26 1.02 0.00
C GLY A 59 -2.03 1.82 1.28
N ASN A 60 -0.76 2.09 1.58
CA ASN A 60 -0.40 2.96 2.70
C ASN A 60 -0.48 4.44 2.32
N ARG A 61 -0.48 5.33 3.33
CA ARG A 61 -0.55 6.78 3.15
C ARG A 61 0.56 7.33 2.25
N GLY A 62 1.74 6.73 2.28
CA GLY A 62 2.84 7.07 1.35
C GLY A 62 2.51 6.82 -0.12
N THR A 63 1.83 5.71 -0.42
CA THR A 63 1.37 5.38 -1.78
C THR A 63 0.27 6.34 -2.22
N GLU A 64 -0.68 6.64 -1.33
CA GLU A 64 -1.75 7.62 -1.59
C GLU A 64 -1.18 9.01 -1.88
N TYR A 65 -0.25 9.47 -1.04
CA TYR A 65 0.45 10.74 -1.21
C TYR A 65 1.16 10.82 -2.57
N LEU A 66 1.90 9.78 -2.95
CA LEU A 66 2.57 9.72 -4.24
C LEU A 66 1.56 9.81 -5.38
N ALA A 67 0.47 9.05 -5.31
CA ALA A 67 -0.54 9.00 -6.35
C ALA A 67 -1.25 10.36 -6.52
N MET A 68 -1.63 11.01 -5.41
CA MET A 68 -2.23 12.34 -5.41
C MET A 68 -1.26 13.41 -5.90
N CYS A 69 0.03 13.33 -5.53
CA CYS A 69 1.05 14.24 -6.01
C CYS A 69 1.19 14.18 -7.54
N TRP A 70 1.18 12.96 -8.11
CA TRP A 70 1.21 12.76 -9.56
C TRP A 70 -0.08 13.21 -10.24
N LEU A 71 -1.25 12.96 -9.64
CA LEU A 71 -2.53 13.47 -10.14
C LEU A 71 -2.54 14.99 -10.22
N ASN A 72 -2.18 15.68 -9.14
CA ASN A 72 -2.19 17.14 -9.08
C ASN A 72 -1.28 17.76 -10.14
N GLN A 73 -0.08 17.19 -10.34
CA GLN A 73 0.84 17.63 -11.39
C GLN A 73 0.29 17.37 -12.79
N PHE A 74 -0.36 16.23 -13.00
CA PHE A 74 -0.96 15.88 -14.28
C PHE A 74 -2.17 16.77 -14.60
N GLN A 75 -3.05 17.04 -13.63
CA GLN A 75 -4.18 17.96 -13.79
C GLN A 75 -3.70 19.38 -14.09
N ALA A 76 -2.71 19.88 -13.34
CA ALA A 76 -2.10 21.18 -13.63
C ALA A 76 -1.51 21.23 -15.05
N TYR A 77 -0.89 20.14 -15.52
CA TYR A 77 -0.42 20.04 -16.90
C TYR A 77 -1.56 20.06 -17.91
N ARG A 78 -2.65 19.32 -17.67
CA ARG A 78 -3.83 19.31 -18.55
C ARG A 78 -4.46 20.68 -18.65
N GLU A 79 -4.65 21.35 -17.52
CA GLU A 79 -5.25 22.68 -17.45
C GLU A 79 -4.35 23.74 -18.10
N MET A 80 -3.10 23.85 -17.64
CA MET A 80 -2.23 24.96 -18.02
C MET A 80 -1.55 24.77 -19.37
N THR A 81 -1.17 23.53 -19.72
CA THR A 81 -0.41 23.24 -20.95
C THR A 81 -1.30 22.75 -22.07
N LEU A 82 -2.20 21.80 -21.80
CA LEU A 82 -3.09 21.26 -22.84
C LEU A 82 -4.37 22.08 -23.01
N ARG A 83 -4.71 22.94 -22.04
CA ARG A 83 -5.97 23.71 -22.00
C ARG A 83 -7.20 22.80 -22.14
N VAL A 84 -7.13 21.63 -21.52
CA VAL A 84 -8.21 20.65 -21.47
C VAL A 84 -8.86 20.71 -20.10
N ASP A 85 -10.18 20.61 -20.08
CA ASP A 85 -10.96 20.54 -18.84
C ASP A 85 -10.51 19.37 -17.95
N THR A 86 -10.27 19.66 -16.68
CA THR A 86 -9.78 18.69 -15.69
C THR A 86 -10.85 17.67 -15.30
N SER A 87 -12.13 18.01 -15.46
CA SER A 87 -13.25 17.10 -15.18
C SER A 87 -13.46 16.03 -16.25
N SER A 88 -13.01 16.29 -17.48
CA SER A 88 -13.04 15.31 -18.56
C SER A 88 -12.11 14.12 -18.32
N THR A 89 -12.50 12.94 -18.83
CA THR A 89 -11.71 11.71 -18.74
C THR A 89 -10.36 11.85 -19.46
N PRO A 90 -9.22 11.60 -18.79
CA PRO A 90 -7.91 11.68 -19.42
C PRO A 90 -7.69 10.62 -20.51
N THR A 91 -6.91 10.97 -21.54
CA THR A 91 -6.59 10.05 -22.65
C THR A 91 -5.14 9.57 -22.59
N GLY A 92 -4.85 8.43 -23.22
CA GLY A 92 -3.48 7.91 -23.31
C GLY A 92 -2.53 8.84 -24.06
N GLU A 93 -3.01 9.71 -24.95
CA GLU A 93 -2.20 10.77 -25.55
C GLU A 93 -1.77 11.83 -24.54
N GLN A 94 -2.69 12.31 -23.70
CA GLN A 94 -2.39 13.31 -22.68
C GLN A 94 -1.33 12.79 -21.71
N ILE A 95 -1.43 11.53 -21.30
CA ILE A 95 -0.45 10.86 -20.43
C ILE A 95 0.92 10.81 -21.10
N ARG A 96 1.01 10.40 -22.38
CA ARG A 96 2.28 10.36 -23.12
C ARG A 96 2.95 11.74 -23.20
N ARG A 97 2.18 12.79 -23.51
CA ARG A 97 2.69 14.17 -23.58
C ARG A 97 3.13 14.68 -22.20
N PHE A 98 2.43 14.29 -21.15
CA PHE A 98 2.82 14.56 -19.77
C PHE A 98 4.15 13.90 -19.42
N ILE A 99 4.36 12.62 -19.76
CA ILE A 99 5.62 11.90 -19.50
C ILE A 99 6.80 12.63 -20.14
N VAL A 100 6.69 13.04 -21.41
CA VAL A 100 7.74 13.81 -22.11
C VAL A 100 8.03 15.11 -21.37
N THR A 101 6.99 15.84 -20.97
CA THR A 101 7.14 17.12 -20.26
C THR A 101 7.78 16.91 -18.89
N LYS A 102 7.36 15.87 -18.17
CA LYS A 102 7.86 15.52 -16.84
C LYS A 102 9.34 15.15 -16.88
N ALA A 103 9.73 14.27 -17.81
CA ALA A 103 11.13 13.87 -18.00
C ALA A 103 12.02 15.06 -18.36
N THR A 104 11.53 16.01 -19.16
CA THR A 104 12.33 17.15 -19.62
C THR A 104 12.45 18.26 -18.57
N ARG A 105 11.41 18.47 -17.75
CA ARG A 105 11.37 19.60 -16.79
C ARG A 105 11.79 19.22 -15.37
N THR A 106 11.72 17.94 -15.01
CA THR A 106 12.07 17.51 -13.65
C THR A 106 13.58 17.35 -13.54
N LYS A 107 14.20 18.16 -12.68
CA LYS A 107 15.62 18.04 -12.36
C LYS A 107 15.78 17.20 -11.09
N PRO A 108 16.49 16.05 -11.14
CA PRO A 108 16.80 15.29 -9.95
C PRO A 108 17.77 16.09 -9.06
N LYS A 109 17.75 15.83 -7.74
CA LYS A 109 18.69 16.46 -6.81
C LYS A 109 20.09 15.86 -6.87
N VAL A 110 20.18 14.56 -7.16
CA VAL A 110 21.43 13.77 -7.06
C VAL A 110 21.96 13.41 -8.45
N LEU A 111 21.08 12.97 -9.34
CA LEU A 111 21.45 12.60 -10.72
C LEU A 111 21.37 13.81 -11.65
N SER A 112 22.13 13.74 -12.75
CA SER A 112 22.03 14.70 -13.86
C SER A 112 20.73 14.51 -14.66
N THR A 113 20.19 13.28 -14.70
CA THR A 113 18.99 12.88 -15.45
C THR A 113 18.03 12.08 -14.58
N LEU A 114 16.73 12.12 -14.93
CA LEU A 114 15.69 11.44 -14.15
C LEU A 114 15.73 9.93 -14.40
N SER A 115 15.59 9.12 -13.35
CA SER A 115 15.58 7.66 -13.52
C SER A 115 14.28 7.19 -14.16
N LEU A 116 14.39 6.18 -15.03
CA LEU A 116 13.24 5.49 -15.62
C LEU A 116 12.32 4.91 -14.53
N HIS A 117 12.90 4.36 -13.47
CA HIS A 117 12.15 3.80 -12.34
C HIS A 117 11.23 4.83 -11.67
N THR A 118 11.68 6.08 -11.50
CA THR A 118 10.82 7.14 -10.95
C THR A 118 9.63 7.43 -11.86
N ILE A 119 9.83 7.40 -13.19
CA ILE A 119 8.74 7.56 -14.16
C ILE A 119 7.78 6.37 -14.10
N ASP A 120 8.27 5.14 -14.08
CA ASP A 120 7.41 3.94 -14.04
C ASP A 120 6.58 3.86 -12.77
N SER A 121 7.18 4.09 -11.60
CA SER A 121 6.47 4.11 -10.31
C SER A 121 5.43 5.23 -10.28
N GLY A 122 5.78 6.40 -10.82
CA GLY A 122 4.87 7.54 -10.91
C GLY A 122 3.69 7.34 -11.86
N ILE A 123 3.93 6.79 -13.05
CA ILE A 123 2.87 6.44 -14.00
C ILE A 123 1.95 5.39 -13.37
N SER A 124 2.50 4.37 -12.73
CA SER A 124 1.70 3.32 -12.08
C SER A 124 0.79 3.90 -10.99
N ALA A 125 1.34 4.81 -10.16
CA ALA A 125 0.56 5.53 -9.16
C ALA A 125 -0.53 6.42 -9.79
N LEU A 126 -0.17 7.19 -10.83
CA LEU A 126 -1.14 8.02 -11.57
C LEU A 126 -2.28 7.19 -12.15
N LEU A 127 -1.96 6.11 -12.87
CA LEU A 127 -2.97 5.25 -13.50
C LEU A 127 -3.95 4.69 -12.48
N SER A 128 -3.48 4.34 -11.28
CA SER A 128 -4.36 3.84 -10.24
C SER A 128 -5.39 4.84 -9.74
N VAL A 129 -5.07 6.13 -9.73
CA VAL A 129 -6.04 7.18 -9.36
C VAL A 129 -6.95 7.49 -10.54
N LEU A 130 -6.43 7.41 -11.77
CA LEU A 130 -7.23 7.66 -12.96
C LEU A 130 -8.32 6.60 -13.18
N GLU A 131 -8.17 5.39 -12.65
CA GLU A 131 -9.23 4.36 -12.64
C GLU A 131 -10.52 4.82 -11.94
N PHE A 132 -10.47 5.85 -11.09
CA PHE A 132 -11.67 6.45 -10.48
C PHE A 132 -12.42 7.40 -11.43
N PHE A 133 -11.82 7.79 -12.57
CA PHE A 133 -12.53 8.57 -13.58
C PHE A 133 -13.49 7.68 -14.36
N LYS A 134 -14.71 8.19 -14.57
CA LYS A 134 -15.71 7.49 -15.37
C LYS A 134 -15.16 7.20 -16.78
N GLU A 135 -15.31 5.96 -17.21
CA GLU A 135 -14.88 5.47 -18.54
C GLU A 135 -13.37 5.51 -18.80
N PHE A 136 -12.55 5.71 -17.76
CA PHE A 136 -11.10 5.63 -17.93
C PHE A 136 -10.65 4.19 -18.19
N GLY A 137 -9.95 3.99 -19.30
CA GLY A 137 -9.34 2.71 -19.64
C GLY A 137 -8.33 2.87 -20.77
N LEU A 138 -7.10 2.42 -20.54
CA LEU A 138 -6.07 2.42 -21.58
C LEU A 138 -6.18 1.17 -22.45
N THR A 139 -6.26 1.38 -23.75
CA THR A 139 -6.16 0.30 -24.75
C THR A 139 -4.76 -0.32 -24.74
N GLY A 140 -4.64 -1.57 -25.20
CA GLY A 140 -3.32 -2.22 -25.36
C GLY A 140 -2.36 -1.41 -26.26
N HIS A 141 -2.91 -0.75 -27.29
CA HIS A 141 -2.15 0.15 -28.17
C HIS A 141 -1.60 1.37 -27.44
N GLU A 142 -2.39 1.99 -26.56
CA GLU A 142 -1.93 3.14 -25.79
C GLU A 142 -0.86 2.77 -24.78
N LYS A 143 -0.98 1.61 -24.13
CA LYS A 143 0.06 1.08 -23.23
C LYS A 143 1.38 0.88 -23.99
N ALA A 144 1.34 0.21 -25.13
CA ALA A 144 2.52 0.02 -25.98
C ALA A 144 3.14 1.36 -26.44
N LYS A 145 2.31 2.37 -26.74
CA LYS A 145 2.80 3.71 -27.09
C LYS A 145 3.40 4.46 -25.88
N ILE A 146 2.91 4.24 -24.66
CA ILE A 146 3.53 4.77 -23.44
C ILE A 146 4.92 4.18 -23.25
N ASP A 147 5.05 2.86 -23.42
CA ASP A 147 6.35 2.18 -23.33
C ASP A 147 7.32 2.68 -24.41
N ALA A 148 6.86 2.83 -25.66
CA ALA A 148 7.67 3.38 -26.74
C ALA A 148 8.17 4.82 -26.45
N VAL A 149 7.35 5.66 -25.81
CA VAL A 149 7.76 7.01 -25.39
C VAL A 149 8.86 6.93 -24.32
N LYS A 150 8.73 6.04 -23.33
CA LYS A 150 9.76 5.85 -22.31
C LYS A 150 11.09 5.40 -22.92
N HIS A 151 11.06 4.42 -23.83
CA HIS A 151 12.26 3.95 -24.53
C HIS A 151 12.93 5.07 -25.31
N LYS A 152 12.16 5.85 -26.08
CA LYS A 152 12.70 6.99 -26.82
C LYS A 152 13.35 8.03 -25.91
N LEU A 153 12.75 8.32 -24.75
CA LEU A 153 13.34 9.27 -23.79
C LEU A 153 14.64 8.77 -23.15
N VAL A 154 14.82 7.45 -23.04
CA VAL A 154 16.09 6.85 -22.62
C VAL A 154 17.13 7.01 -23.73
N GLU A 155 16.77 6.72 -24.98
CA GLU A 155 17.66 6.91 -26.15
C GLU A 155 18.08 8.39 -26.31
N ASP A 156 17.15 9.33 -26.09
CA ASP A 156 17.40 10.78 -26.13
C ASP A 156 18.20 11.29 -24.90
N GLY A 157 18.58 10.41 -23.98
CA GLY A 157 19.32 10.74 -22.75
C GLY A 157 18.54 11.62 -21.77
N LYS A 158 17.21 11.71 -21.89
CA LYS A 158 16.34 12.44 -20.96
C LYS A 158 16.01 11.61 -19.73
N LEU A 159 16.00 10.29 -19.88
CA LEU A 159 15.89 9.33 -18.79
C LEU A 159 17.16 8.48 -18.70
N THR A 160 17.48 8.03 -17.49
CA THR A 160 18.56 7.07 -17.25
C THR A 160 18.02 5.77 -16.67
N THR A 161 18.62 4.65 -17.10
CA THR A 161 18.44 3.33 -16.50
C THR A 161 19.51 3.03 -15.46
N GLU A 162 20.51 3.91 -15.32
CA GLU A 162 21.57 3.74 -14.34
C GLU A 162 21.01 3.81 -12.91
N PRO A 163 21.51 2.95 -12.01
CA PRO A 163 21.08 2.98 -10.63
C PRO A 163 21.45 4.31 -10.00
N THR A 164 20.49 4.93 -9.29
CA THR A 164 20.74 6.16 -8.55
C THR A 164 21.78 5.98 -7.44
N ARG A 165 21.93 4.74 -6.94
CA ARG A 165 22.78 4.38 -5.82
C ARG A 165 23.36 2.99 -6.06
N ASP A 166 24.67 2.86 -5.87
CA ASP A 166 25.29 1.55 -5.73
C ASP A 166 24.92 0.97 -4.36
N THR A 167 24.25 -0.17 -4.37
CA THR A 167 23.88 -0.84 -3.13
C THR A 167 25.11 -1.57 -2.60
N GLN A 168 25.66 -1.10 -1.48
CA GLN A 168 26.77 -1.75 -0.81
C GLN A 168 26.28 -2.50 0.44
N TRP A 169 26.74 -3.74 0.59
CA TRP A 169 26.45 -4.55 1.76
C TRP A 169 27.32 -4.10 2.94
N VAL A 170 26.67 -3.71 4.03
CA VAL A 170 27.36 -3.38 5.29
C VAL A 170 27.48 -4.65 6.11
N GLY A 171 28.67 -5.26 6.09
CA GLY A 171 28.99 -6.39 6.97
C GLY A 171 29.28 -5.96 8.41
N VAL A 172 29.35 -6.93 9.32
CA VAL A 172 29.58 -6.71 10.77
C VAL A 172 30.81 -5.86 11.08
N PHE A 173 31.89 -6.00 10.31
CA PHE A 173 33.11 -5.20 10.50
C PHE A 173 32.92 -3.74 10.13
N LEU A 174 32.16 -3.45 9.07
CA LEU A 174 31.87 -2.08 8.67
C LEU A 174 30.88 -1.43 9.64
N LEU A 175 29.89 -2.19 10.11
CA LEU A 175 28.98 -1.77 11.18
C LEU A 175 29.74 -1.38 12.44
N ARG A 176 30.66 -2.22 12.92
CA ARG A 176 31.52 -1.91 14.08
C ARG A 176 32.30 -0.61 13.87
N LYS A 177 32.88 -0.41 12.68
CA LYS A 177 33.60 0.83 12.36
C LYS A 177 32.70 2.05 12.41
N ILE A 178 31.47 1.96 11.89
CA ILE A 178 30.48 3.05 11.94
C ILE A 178 30.15 3.40 13.39
N VAL A 179 29.82 2.40 14.22
CA VAL A 179 29.48 2.61 15.63
C VAL A 179 30.63 3.23 16.42
N VAL A 180 31.84 2.70 16.26
CA VAL A 180 33.04 3.24 16.91
C VAL A 180 33.31 4.68 16.47
N ALA A 181 33.22 4.96 15.16
CA ALA A 181 33.41 6.32 14.64
C ALA A 181 32.37 7.31 15.19
N MET A 182 31.09 6.90 15.30
CA MET A 182 30.04 7.74 15.90
C MET A 182 30.29 8.03 17.38
N MET A 183 30.73 7.03 18.15
CA MET A 183 31.10 7.22 19.56
C MET A 183 32.33 8.13 19.71
N GLU A 184 33.37 7.91 18.91
CA GLU A 184 34.57 8.74 18.94
C GLU A 184 34.29 10.19 18.53
N ASP A 185 33.46 10.40 17.52
CA ASP A 185 33.02 11.72 17.08
C ASP A 185 32.27 12.45 18.20
N ALA A 186 31.30 11.78 18.84
CA ALA A 186 30.57 12.32 19.99
C ALA A 186 31.48 12.64 21.20
N LEU A 187 32.51 11.83 21.45
CA LEU A 187 33.49 12.08 22.52
C LEU A 187 34.42 13.26 22.21
N LYS A 188 34.87 13.39 20.95
CA LYS A 188 35.84 14.41 20.52
C LYS A 188 35.19 15.77 20.29
N ASN A 189 34.05 15.79 19.61
CA ASN A 189 33.37 17.01 19.17
C ASN A 189 32.20 17.40 20.08
N GLY A 190 31.85 16.54 21.04
CA GLY A 190 30.68 16.70 21.89
C GLY A 190 29.39 16.33 21.16
N THR A 191 28.32 16.18 21.94
CA THR A 191 26.99 15.85 21.43
C THR A 191 25.94 16.66 22.17
N LEU A 192 24.87 17.05 21.45
CA LEU A 192 23.73 17.78 22.02
C LEU A 192 23.01 16.97 23.11
N SER A 193 22.98 15.63 22.97
CA SER A 193 22.36 14.72 23.93
C SER A 193 22.93 13.32 23.74
N TRP A 194 23.46 12.75 24.84
CA TRP A 194 23.93 11.37 24.87
C TRP A 194 22.80 10.38 24.61
N ASP A 195 21.61 10.63 25.13
CA ASP A 195 20.44 9.77 24.90
C ASP A 195 20.11 9.67 23.40
N ALA A 196 20.09 10.80 22.69
CA ALA A 196 19.84 10.82 21.25
C ALA A 196 20.95 10.11 20.46
N THR A 197 22.20 10.22 20.92
CA THR A 197 23.37 9.62 20.26
C THR A 197 23.37 8.11 20.44
N LEU A 198 23.20 7.66 21.68
CA LEU A 198 23.11 6.24 22.02
C LEU A 198 21.89 5.60 21.36
N SER A 199 20.73 6.26 21.36
CA SER A 199 19.52 5.78 20.67
C SER A 199 19.78 5.55 19.18
N ARG A 200 20.39 6.51 18.46
CA ARG A 200 20.73 6.35 17.04
C ARG A 200 21.67 5.18 16.78
N ILE A 201 22.72 5.04 17.60
CA ILE A 201 23.68 3.94 17.50
C ILE A 201 22.96 2.60 17.70
N THR A 202 22.14 2.50 18.74
CA THR A 202 21.35 1.30 19.06
C THR A 202 20.37 0.97 17.94
N SER A 203 19.67 1.95 17.37
CA SER A 203 18.78 1.71 16.22
C SER A 203 19.52 1.14 15.01
N ILE A 204 20.72 1.66 14.69
CA ILE A 204 21.56 1.15 13.59
C ILE A 204 21.97 -0.32 13.84
N VAL A 205 22.39 -0.63 15.07
CA VAL A 205 22.79 -2.00 15.44
C VAL A 205 21.60 -2.95 15.40
N LEU A 206 20.45 -2.55 15.93
CA LEU A 206 19.22 -3.35 15.90
C LEU A 206 18.73 -3.60 14.47
N MET A 207 18.72 -2.58 13.61
CA MET A 207 18.37 -2.75 12.19
C MET A 207 19.29 -3.76 11.50
N ALA A 208 20.60 -3.70 11.79
CA ALA A 208 21.56 -4.62 11.21
C ALA A 208 21.42 -6.05 11.76
N ALA A 209 21.18 -6.21 13.07
CA ALA A 209 21.03 -7.51 13.70
C ALA A 209 19.75 -8.23 13.26
N MET A 210 18.64 -7.49 13.18
CA MET A 210 17.33 -8.03 12.81
C MET A 210 17.09 -8.07 11.30
N SER A 211 18.00 -7.52 10.49
CA SER A 211 17.82 -7.34 9.05
C SER A 211 16.52 -6.60 8.70
N THR A 212 16.13 -5.62 9.51
CA THR A 212 14.87 -4.88 9.36
C THR A 212 15.06 -3.60 8.53
N ARG A 213 13.95 -3.07 8.02
CA ARG A 213 13.93 -1.79 7.30
C ARG A 213 13.90 -0.63 8.31
N CYS A 214 14.31 0.55 7.87
CA CYS A 214 14.31 1.76 8.72
C CYS A 214 12.91 2.11 9.27
N GLY A 215 11.86 1.92 8.49
CA GLY A 215 10.46 2.15 8.93
C GLY A 215 9.95 1.12 9.94
N THR A 216 10.71 0.06 10.23
CA THR A 216 10.33 -0.94 11.25
C THR A 216 10.77 -0.52 12.65
N VAL A 217 11.76 0.37 12.78
CA VAL A 217 12.36 0.76 14.07
C VAL A 217 12.03 2.22 14.44
N GLY A 218 11.30 2.95 13.59
CA GLY A 218 10.91 4.33 13.84
C GLY A 218 9.62 4.73 13.13
N LYS A 219 8.88 5.64 13.77
CA LYS A 219 7.60 6.20 13.31
C LYS A 219 7.75 6.89 11.94
N ASP A 220 6.93 6.52 10.95
CA ASP A 220 6.80 7.31 9.72
C ASP A 220 5.96 8.57 10.01
N TRP A 221 6.33 9.70 9.42
CA TRP A 221 5.65 10.99 9.61
C TRP A 221 4.26 11.02 8.95
N LEU A 222 3.98 10.08 8.05
CA LEU A 222 2.66 9.91 7.44
C LEU A 222 1.74 9.01 8.27
N ASP A 223 2.30 8.09 9.04
CA ASP A 223 1.56 7.06 9.78
C ASP A 223 1.40 7.44 11.25
N GLU A 224 1.19 8.74 11.53
CA GLU A 224 1.16 9.27 12.90
C GLU A 224 0.06 8.66 13.80
N ASP A 225 -0.98 8.10 13.18
CA ASP A 225 -2.18 7.55 13.82
C ASP A 225 -2.16 6.01 13.98
N GLU A 226 -1.11 5.31 13.51
CA GLU A 226 -0.96 3.86 13.70
C GLU A 226 0.05 3.58 14.82
N ASP A 227 -0.45 3.41 16.04
CA ASP A 227 0.36 3.16 17.24
C ASP A 227 1.13 1.81 17.19
N ASP A 228 0.71 0.87 16.33
CA ASP A 228 1.24 -0.51 16.27
C ASP A 228 2.15 -0.80 15.04
N ALA A 229 2.50 0.21 14.24
CA ALA A 229 3.18 -0.01 12.95
C ALA A 229 4.71 -0.21 13.05
N TYR A 230 5.32 0.00 14.21
CA TYR A 230 6.79 -0.02 14.39
C TYR A 230 7.21 -0.64 15.73
N ILE A 231 8.38 -1.27 15.74
CA ILE A 231 9.01 -1.82 16.94
C ILE A 231 9.37 -0.65 17.86
N THR A 232 8.75 -0.60 19.03
CA THR A 232 9.11 0.32 20.09
C THR A 232 10.22 -0.28 20.96
N TYR A 233 10.99 0.56 21.65
CA TYR A 233 11.99 0.04 22.62
C TYR A 233 11.33 -0.78 23.74
N SER A 234 10.06 -0.53 24.04
CA SER A 234 9.26 -1.35 24.97
C SER A 234 8.98 -2.77 24.44
N ASP A 235 9.00 -2.98 23.12
CA ASP A 235 8.80 -4.31 22.53
C ASP A 235 10.06 -5.17 22.58
N ILE A 236 11.22 -4.56 22.88
CA ILE A 236 12.50 -5.25 22.99
C ILE A 236 12.76 -5.58 24.46
N THR A 237 12.49 -6.83 24.84
CA THR A 237 12.83 -7.33 26.18
C THR A 237 14.18 -8.02 26.15
N LEU A 238 15.24 -7.34 26.58
CA LEU A 238 16.53 -7.98 26.84
C LEU A 238 16.54 -8.51 28.27
N LYS A 239 16.72 -9.83 28.43
CA LYS A 239 16.84 -10.45 29.76
C LYS A 239 18.29 -10.85 30.01
N LEU A 240 18.80 -10.50 31.18
CA LEU A 240 20.02 -11.07 31.71
C LEU A 240 19.68 -12.46 32.26
N VAL A 241 20.31 -13.49 31.69
CA VAL A 241 20.13 -14.88 32.11
C VAL A 241 21.46 -15.36 32.72
N GLY A 242 21.50 -15.44 34.05
CA GLY A 242 22.60 -16.08 34.77
C GLY A 242 23.74 -15.17 35.25
N GLY A 243 23.61 -13.84 35.15
CA GLY A 243 24.58 -12.90 35.72
C GLY A 243 24.24 -11.43 35.46
N ASP A 244 25.16 -10.54 35.83
CA ASP A 244 24.99 -9.07 35.82
C ASP A 244 25.80 -8.39 34.70
N ARG A 245 26.41 -9.17 33.80
CA ARG A 245 27.33 -8.65 32.77
C ARG A 245 26.67 -8.68 31.39
N ILE A 246 27.19 -7.87 30.46
CA ILE A 246 26.71 -7.79 29.07
C ILE A 246 26.71 -9.16 28.37
N GLU A 247 27.64 -10.03 28.75
CA GLU A 247 27.78 -11.40 28.26
C GLU A 247 26.64 -12.34 28.70
N ASP A 248 25.84 -11.94 29.69
CA ASP A 248 24.67 -12.67 30.19
C ASP A 248 23.36 -12.24 29.51
N ILE A 249 23.41 -11.30 28.55
CA ILE A 249 22.22 -10.83 27.81
C ILE A 249 21.80 -11.89 26.79
N GLN A 250 20.59 -12.43 26.94
CA GLN A 250 19.91 -13.22 25.91
C GLN A 250 18.72 -12.45 25.33
N GLY A 251 18.59 -12.53 24.00
CA GLY A 251 17.46 -11.98 23.24
C GLY A 251 16.32 -12.97 23.09
#